data_AF-A0A6J4FXD4-F1
#
_entry.id   AF-A0A6J4FXD4-F1
#
_cell.length_a   1.000
_cell.length_b   1.000
_cell.length_c   1.000
_cell.angle_alpha   90.00
_cell.angle_beta   90.00
_cell.angle_gamma   90.00
#
_symmetry.space_group_name_H-M   'P 1'
#
loop_
_entity.id
_entity.type
_entity.pdbx_description
1 polymer ?
#
loop_
_entity_poly.entity_id
_entity_poly.type
_entity_poly.pdbx_seq_one_letter_code
_entity_poly.pdbx_strand_id
1 'polypeptide(L)'
;MGDRGPQHLRKTTNVVLDALVMAVEKATHRDSLSRSALESIVSGLKVSTAFDDFYHRSYREIMEIVEGDKREQRRNNAFGRLVMHPLSPLFESGVLDRALVPNILNFLHMALGDEVDAHAERCASIIGALRDDLGDHFTWDAFYDDGEAKIVLWRTLVHIAASFKRYDLRKDWFIKLMQNCPTSISLASNAFVTREHDPNEEPIVFGEHEFCAFFHALFDPLAELSSRDDATFRKEFGVDPHHLIGGFLVNLATCTI
;
A
#
# COMPACT_ATOMS: atom_id res chain seq x y z
N MET A 1 7.24 2.96 13.44
CA MET A 1 7.07 1.64 12.82
C MET A 1 6.65 0.64 13.89
N GLY A 2 5.77 -0.30 13.57
CA GLY A 2 5.05 -1.15 14.51
C GLY A 2 5.88 -2.26 15.15
N ASP A 3 6.42 -2.03 16.35
CA ASP A 3 7.09 -3.07 17.16
C ASP A 3 6.15 -4.19 17.63
N ARG A 4 4.84 -4.07 17.39
CA ARG A 4 3.82 -5.04 17.82
C ARG A 4 4.03 -6.42 17.22
N GLY A 5 4.36 -6.52 15.93
CA GLY A 5 4.65 -7.79 15.25
C GLY A 5 5.86 -8.51 15.87
N PRO A 6 7.06 -7.87 15.91
CA PRO A 6 8.24 -8.43 16.54
C PRO A 6 8.05 -8.79 18.03
N GLN A 7 7.31 -7.98 18.80
CA GLN A 7 7.00 -8.28 20.20
C GLN A 7 6.08 -9.50 20.35
N HIS A 8 5.09 -9.64 19.47
CA HIS A 8 4.21 -10.81 19.46
C HIS A 8 4.99 -12.08 19.13
N LEU A 9 5.83 -12.07 18.10
CA LEU A 9 6.71 -13.21 17.76
C LEU A 9 7.60 -13.61 18.93
N ARG A 10 8.23 -12.64 19.61
CA ARG A 10 9.04 -12.89 20.81
C ARG A 10 8.22 -13.58 21.91
N LYS A 11 6.98 -13.13 22.15
CA LYS A 11 6.09 -13.74 23.14
C LYS A 11 5.73 -15.19 22.76
N THR A 12 5.40 -15.44 21.50
CA THR A 12 5.08 -16.79 20.99
C THR A 12 6.27 -17.73 21.14
N THR A 13 7.48 -17.27 20.81
CA THR A 13 8.72 -18.05 21.00
C THR A 13 8.95 -18.40 22.46
N ASN A 14 8.73 -17.48 23.39
CA ASN A 14 8.90 -17.75 24.82
C ASN A 14 7.98 -18.87 25.31
N VAL A 15 6.72 -18.90 24.87
CA VAL A 15 5.77 -19.96 25.25
C VAL A 15 6.25 -21.35 24.77
N VAL A 16 6.83 -21.42 23.56
CA VAL A 16 7.39 -22.67 23.03
C VAL A 16 8.63 -23.11 23.83
N LEU A 17 9.49 -22.17 24.23
CA LEU A 17 10.66 -22.44 25.07
C LEU A 17 10.26 -22.91 26.48
N ASP A 18 9.25 -22.30 27.09
CA ASP A 18 8.73 -22.74 28.39
C ASP A 18 8.15 -24.15 28.32
N ALA A 19 7.44 -24.47 27.24
CA ALA A 19 6.90 -25.82 27.03
C ALA A 19 8.02 -26.86 26.82
N LEU A 20 9.12 -26.48 26.17
CA LEU A 20 10.32 -27.32 26.06
C LEU A 20 10.93 -27.58 27.44
N VAL A 21 11.08 -26.55 28.28
CA VAL A 21 11.59 -26.70 29.65
C VAL A 21 10.71 -27.65 30.46
N MET A 22 9.39 -27.50 30.42
CA MET A 22 8.47 -28.39 31.12
C MET A 22 8.52 -29.84 30.61
N ALA A 23 8.69 -30.04 29.29
CA ALA A 23 8.82 -31.37 28.70
C ALA A 23 10.12 -32.05 29.14
N VAL A 24 11.21 -31.27 29.22
CA VAL A 24 12.50 -31.72 29.75
C VAL A 24 12.38 -32.12 31.22
N GLU A 25 11.81 -31.26 32.07
CA GLU A 25 11.65 -31.52 33.51
C GLU A 25 10.85 -32.79 33.79
N LYS A 26 9.78 -33.04 33.02
CA LYS A 26 8.97 -34.27 33.12
C LYS A 26 9.72 -35.52 32.68
N ALA A 27 10.59 -35.41 31.68
CA ALA A 27 11.36 -36.53 31.15
C ALA A 27 12.53 -36.92 32.07
N THR A 28 13.12 -35.97 32.77
CA THR A 28 14.24 -36.19 33.71
C THR A 28 13.77 -36.22 35.15
N HIS A 29 13.12 -37.30 35.57
CA HIS A 29 12.73 -37.46 36.98
C HIS A 29 13.87 -37.92 37.91
N ARG A 30 15.08 -38.24 37.41
CA ARG A 30 16.28 -38.56 38.26
C ARG A 30 17.64 -38.72 37.56
N ASP A 31 17.73 -38.67 36.22
CA ASP A 31 18.98 -38.91 35.49
C ASP A 31 19.53 -37.66 34.79
N SER A 32 20.84 -37.69 34.48
CA SER A 32 21.53 -36.67 33.70
C SER A 32 20.91 -36.52 32.31
N LEU A 33 20.55 -35.30 31.94
CA LEU A 33 20.03 -34.97 30.62
C LEU A 33 21.06 -35.29 29.53
N SER A 34 20.78 -36.29 28.69
CA SER A 34 21.61 -36.60 27.54
C SER A 34 21.17 -35.78 26.32
N ARG A 35 22.11 -35.52 25.41
CA ARG A 35 21.84 -34.84 24.14
C ARG A 35 20.78 -35.58 23.32
N SER A 36 20.84 -36.91 23.27
CA SER A 36 19.86 -37.72 22.52
C SER A 36 18.46 -37.66 23.13
N ALA A 37 18.34 -37.56 24.46
CA ALA A 37 17.05 -37.35 25.12
C ALA A 37 16.45 -35.99 24.76
N LEU A 38 17.25 -34.91 24.77
CA LEU A 38 16.81 -33.58 24.35
C LEU A 38 16.36 -33.57 22.88
N GLU A 39 17.14 -34.18 21.98
CA GLU A 39 16.79 -34.27 20.55
C GLU A 39 15.47 -35.04 20.34
N SER A 40 15.22 -36.10 21.10
CA SER A 40 13.97 -36.85 21.05
C SER A 40 12.78 -36.02 21.55
N ILE A 41 12.94 -35.24 22.63
CA ILE A 41 11.90 -34.36 23.17
C ILE A 41 11.56 -33.26 22.18
N VAL A 42 12.57 -32.60 21.60
CA VAL A 42 12.39 -31.56 20.59
C VAL A 42 11.71 -32.11 19.35
N SER A 43 12.12 -33.29 18.86
CA SER A 43 11.44 -33.94 17.74
C SER A 43 9.98 -34.25 18.06
N GLY A 44 9.68 -34.74 19.26
CA GLY A 44 8.30 -34.98 19.70
C GLY A 44 7.45 -33.71 19.74
N LEU A 45 8.01 -32.60 20.24
CA LEU A 45 7.33 -31.29 20.28
C LEU A 45 7.02 -30.76 18.88
N LYS A 46 7.91 -30.96 17.90
CA LYS A 46 7.73 -30.48 16.51
C LYS A 46 6.54 -31.11 15.79
N VAL A 47 6.18 -32.35 16.11
CA VAL A 47 5.08 -33.10 15.49
C VAL A 47 3.86 -33.22 16.40
N SER A 48 3.90 -32.59 17.58
CA SER A 48 2.82 -32.67 18.55
C SER A 48 1.65 -31.80 18.13
N THR A 49 0.50 -32.45 17.90
CA THR A 49 -0.78 -31.76 17.62
C THR A 49 -1.30 -30.97 18.81
N ALA A 50 -0.72 -31.14 20.00
CA ALA A 50 -1.06 -30.36 21.19
C ALA A 50 -0.76 -28.85 21.02
N PHE A 51 0.09 -28.48 20.06
CA PHE A 51 0.38 -27.08 19.73
C PHE A 51 -0.40 -26.55 18.52
N ASP A 52 -1.19 -27.37 17.82
CA ASP A 52 -1.88 -26.93 16.61
C ASP A 52 -2.82 -25.76 16.92
N ASP A 53 -3.62 -25.88 17.98
CA ASP A 53 -4.51 -24.80 18.44
C ASP A 53 -3.75 -23.54 18.84
N PHE A 54 -2.57 -23.70 19.45
CA PHE A 54 -1.70 -22.59 19.84
C PHE A 54 -1.11 -21.87 18.63
N TYR A 55 -0.64 -22.62 17.62
CA TYR A 55 -0.11 -22.04 16.40
C TYR A 55 -1.21 -21.39 15.56
N HIS A 56 -2.38 -22.02 15.43
CA HIS A 56 -3.52 -21.42 14.74
C HIS A 56 -3.98 -20.12 15.40
N ARG A 57 -3.98 -20.06 16.73
CA ARG A 57 -4.30 -18.83 17.46
C ARG A 57 -3.24 -17.75 17.26
N SER A 58 -1.96 -18.09 17.46
CA SER A 58 -0.84 -17.15 17.27
C SER A 58 -0.81 -16.61 15.83
N TYR A 59 -1.14 -17.48 14.87
CA TYR A 59 -1.26 -17.13 13.47
C TYR A 59 -2.42 -16.14 13.21
N ARG A 60 -3.59 -16.35 13.82
CA ARG A 60 -4.70 -15.39 13.72
C ARG A 60 -4.32 -14.04 14.33
N GLU A 61 -3.70 -14.04 15.51
CA GLU A 61 -3.30 -12.83 16.22
C GLU A 61 -2.24 -12.04 15.45
N ILE A 62 -1.24 -12.69 14.84
CA ILE A 62 -0.26 -11.98 14.00
C ILE A 62 -0.91 -11.43 12.72
N MET A 63 -1.89 -12.12 12.14
CA MET A 63 -2.64 -11.61 11.00
C MET A 63 -3.44 -10.35 11.36
N GLU A 64 -4.09 -10.33 12.52
CA GLU A 64 -4.79 -9.14 13.03
C GLU A 64 -3.83 -7.97 13.27
N ILE A 65 -2.63 -8.22 13.82
CA ILE A 65 -1.59 -7.19 13.98
C ILE A 65 -1.14 -6.65 12.63
N VAL A 66 -0.86 -7.52 11.65
CA VAL A 66 -0.45 -7.13 10.30
C VAL A 66 -1.54 -6.34 9.60
N GLU A 67 -2.80 -6.76 9.72
CA GLU A 67 -3.93 -5.99 9.19
C GLU A 67 -4.10 -4.64 9.89
N GLY A 68 -3.93 -4.60 11.21
CA GLY A 68 -3.93 -3.38 12.01
C GLY A 68 -2.85 -2.40 11.58
N ASP A 69 -1.61 -2.87 11.43
CA ASP A 69 -0.48 -2.09 10.96
C ASP A 69 -0.68 -1.63 9.51
N LYS A 70 -1.22 -2.49 8.62
CA LYS A 70 -1.61 -2.09 7.27
C LYS A 70 -2.71 -1.03 7.27
N ARG A 71 -3.70 -1.10 8.17
CA ARG A 71 -4.75 -0.08 8.32
C ARG A 71 -4.17 1.22 8.85
N GLU A 72 -3.27 1.15 9.82
CA GLU A 72 -2.60 2.31 10.42
C GLU A 72 -1.64 2.99 9.42
N GLN A 73 -0.88 2.20 8.66
CA GLN A 73 -0.10 2.67 7.52
C GLN A 73 -0.98 3.31 6.45
N ARG A 74 -2.12 2.70 6.08
CA ARG A 74 -3.08 3.31 5.14
C ARG A 74 -3.62 4.65 5.67
N ARG A 75 -3.86 4.76 6.99
CA ARG A 75 -4.30 6.02 7.61
C ARG A 75 -3.20 7.09 7.60
N ASN A 76 -1.94 6.68 7.71
CA ASN A 76 -0.75 7.54 7.74
C ASN A 76 -0.05 7.68 6.37
N ASN A 77 -0.60 7.09 5.31
CA ASN A 77 -0.01 7.14 3.97
C ASN A 77 -0.26 8.52 3.34
N ALA A 78 0.59 9.48 3.70
CA ALA A 78 0.56 10.84 3.22
C ALA A 78 0.65 10.92 1.69
N PHE A 79 1.53 10.13 1.08
CA PHE A 79 1.70 10.08 -0.36
C PHE A 79 0.49 9.50 -1.08
N GLY A 80 -0.05 8.38 -0.58
CA GLY A 80 -1.28 7.81 -1.12
C GLY A 80 -2.44 8.80 -1.02
N ARG A 81 -2.58 9.53 0.09
CA ARG A 81 -3.60 10.59 0.23
C ARG A 81 -3.39 11.73 -0.77
N LEU A 82 -2.15 12.17 -0.97
CA LEU A 82 -1.81 13.21 -1.92
C LEU A 82 -2.23 12.84 -3.35
N VAL A 83 -1.89 11.63 -3.80
CA VAL A 83 -2.22 11.16 -5.16
C VAL A 83 -3.71 10.85 -5.32
N MET A 84 -4.38 10.40 -4.26
CA MET A 84 -5.82 10.11 -4.27
C MET A 84 -6.68 11.36 -4.13
N HIS A 85 -6.13 12.48 -3.63
CA HIS A 85 -6.87 13.70 -3.37
C HIS A 85 -7.65 14.20 -4.60
N PRO A 86 -7.03 14.34 -5.80
CA PRO A 86 -7.76 14.78 -7.00
C PRO A 86 -8.89 13.82 -7.44
N LEU A 87 -8.82 12.55 -7.03
CA LEU A 87 -9.82 11.52 -7.35
C LEU A 87 -11.00 11.51 -6.39
N SER A 88 -10.92 12.22 -5.25
CA SER A 88 -11.95 12.22 -4.21
C SER A 88 -13.36 12.52 -4.75
N PRO A 89 -13.55 13.53 -5.63
CA PRO A 89 -14.87 13.82 -6.20
C PRO A 89 -15.46 12.66 -7.00
N LEU A 90 -14.64 11.84 -7.65
CA LEU A 90 -15.10 10.68 -8.44
C LEU A 90 -15.58 9.53 -7.56
N PHE A 91 -14.99 9.35 -6.38
CA PHE A 91 -15.48 8.40 -5.38
C PHE A 91 -16.75 8.87 -4.69
N GLU A 92 -16.91 10.18 -4.52
CA GLU A 92 -18.11 10.78 -3.92
C GLU A 92 -19.30 10.77 -4.88
N SER A 93 -19.07 10.99 -6.17
CA SER A 93 -20.10 10.92 -7.21
C SER A 93 -20.49 9.49 -7.60
N GLY A 94 -19.68 8.50 -7.22
CA GLY A 94 -19.88 7.09 -7.57
C GLY A 94 -19.39 6.72 -8.97
N VAL A 95 -18.67 7.61 -9.66
CA VAL A 95 -17.99 7.29 -10.94
C VAL A 95 -16.91 6.24 -10.71
N LEU A 96 -16.22 6.28 -9.56
CA LEU A 96 -15.25 5.27 -9.15
C LEU A 96 -15.72 4.55 -7.89
N ASP A 97 -15.63 3.22 -7.89
CA ASP A 97 -15.84 2.40 -6.69
C ASP A 97 -14.61 2.46 -5.77
N ARG A 98 -14.83 2.57 -4.45
CA ARG A 98 -13.77 2.47 -3.44
C ARG A 98 -13.06 1.11 -3.44
N ALA A 99 -13.65 0.07 -4.00
CA ALA A 99 -13.01 -1.21 -4.27
C ALA A 99 -11.78 -1.09 -5.18
N LEU A 100 -11.66 -0.01 -5.96
CA LEU A 100 -10.51 0.27 -6.83
C LEU A 100 -9.28 0.79 -6.09
N VAL A 101 -9.44 1.31 -4.86
CA VAL A 101 -8.33 1.94 -4.11
C VAL A 101 -7.09 1.04 -4.01
N PRO A 102 -7.19 -0.27 -3.66
CA PRO A 102 -6.04 -1.16 -3.65
C PRO A 102 -5.36 -1.30 -5.02
N ASN A 103 -6.15 -1.36 -6.10
CA ASN A 103 -5.63 -1.49 -7.47
C ASN A 103 -4.94 -0.21 -7.92
N ILE A 104 -5.45 0.96 -7.53
CA ILE A 104 -4.82 2.26 -7.78
C ILE A 104 -3.47 2.35 -7.05
N LEU A 105 -3.42 1.99 -5.77
CA LEU A 105 -2.16 1.97 -5.02
C LEU A 105 -1.15 0.97 -5.62
N ASN A 106 -1.62 -0.21 -6.05
CA ASN A 106 -0.78 -1.18 -6.73
C ASN A 106 -0.24 -0.63 -8.07
N PHE A 107 -1.08 0.06 -8.84
CA PHE A 107 -0.65 0.76 -10.05
C PHE A 107 0.47 1.75 -9.75
N LEU A 108 0.36 2.55 -8.68
CA LEU A 108 1.40 3.50 -8.30
C LEU A 108 2.73 2.79 -8.01
N HIS A 109 2.70 1.68 -7.25
CA HIS A 109 3.90 0.86 -7.03
C HIS A 109 4.49 0.30 -8.33
N MET A 110 3.65 -0.18 -9.25
CA MET A 110 4.12 -0.70 -10.54
C MET A 110 4.66 0.39 -11.46
N ALA A 111 4.10 1.60 -11.40
CA ALA A 111 4.49 2.71 -12.26
C ALA A 111 5.75 3.40 -11.78
N LEU A 112 5.93 3.56 -10.46
CA LEU A 112 7.00 4.35 -9.85
C LEU A 112 8.15 3.48 -9.30
N GLY A 113 7.90 2.20 -9.02
CA GLY A 113 8.90 1.31 -8.43
C GLY A 113 9.41 1.83 -7.09
N ASP A 114 10.74 1.92 -6.95
CA ASP A 114 11.42 2.35 -5.72
C ASP A 114 11.18 3.83 -5.38
N GLU A 115 10.70 4.65 -6.32
CA GLU A 115 10.39 6.07 -6.06
C GLU A 115 9.21 6.25 -5.10
N VAL A 116 8.34 5.24 -4.92
CA VAL A 116 7.20 5.32 -4.00
C VAL A 116 7.65 5.55 -2.56
N ASP A 117 8.66 4.82 -2.10
CA ASP A 117 9.13 4.93 -0.72
C ASP A 117 9.78 6.30 -0.48
N ALA A 118 10.57 6.78 -1.44
CA ALA A 118 11.16 8.12 -1.39
C ALA A 118 10.09 9.23 -1.36
N HIS A 119 9.02 9.10 -2.15
CA HIS A 119 7.89 10.04 -2.12
C HIS A 119 7.10 9.96 -0.82
N ALA A 120 6.89 8.76 -0.28
CA ALA A 120 6.23 8.56 1.00
C ALA A 120 7.01 9.19 2.16
N GLU A 121 8.33 8.99 2.21
CA GLU A 121 9.22 9.61 3.21
C GLU A 121 9.22 11.13 3.10
N ARG A 122 9.25 11.67 1.87
CA ARG A 122 9.18 13.13 1.65
C ARG A 122 7.85 13.70 2.12
N CYS A 123 6.72 13.07 1.78
CA CYS A 123 5.41 13.50 2.25
C CYS A 123 5.28 13.43 3.78
N ALA A 124 5.83 12.38 4.40
CA ALA A 124 5.84 12.27 5.86
C ALA A 124 6.66 13.39 6.53
N SER A 125 7.79 13.77 5.92
CA SER A 125 8.62 14.88 6.39
C SER A 125 7.90 16.23 6.28
N ILE A 126 7.18 16.46 5.17
CA ILE A 126 6.37 17.67 4.97
C ILE A 126 5.25 17.75 6.03
N ILE A 127 4.53 16.66 6.28
CA ILE A 127 3.51 16.63 7.34
C ILE A 127 4.12 16.89 8.71
N GLY A 128 5.31 16.35 8.99
CA GLY A 128 6.04 16.64 10.23
C GLY A 128 6.28 18.14 10.38
N ALA A 129 6.87 18.78 9.37
CA ALA A 129 7.12 20.22 9.37
C ALA A 129 5.83 21.05 9.49
N LEU A 130 4.77 20.70 8.77
CA LEU A 130 3.48 21.39 8.85
C LEU A 130 2.82 21.25 10.22
N ARG A 131 2.96 20.10 10.88
CA ARG A 131 2.45 19.90 12.25
C ARG A 131 3.26 20.68 13.27
N ASP A 132 4.58 20.77 13.08
CA ASP A 132 5.45 21.57 13.95
C ASP A 132 5.15 23.08 13.83
N ASP A 133 4.83 23.56 12.62
CA ASP A 133 4.51 24.96 12.34
C ASP A 133 3.07 25.35 12.72
N LEU A 134 2.08 24.53 12.33
CA LEU A 134 0.65 24.84 12.51
C LEU A 134 0.06 24.30 13.82
N GLY A 135 0.71 23.32 14.46
CA GLY A 135 0.19 22.66 15.67
C GLY A 135 -1.22 22.10 15.49
N ASP A 136 -2.12 22.49 16.38
CA ASP A 136 -3.53 22.05 16.38
C ASP A 136 -4.34 22.61 15.18
N HIS A 137 -3.80 23.58 14.44
CA HIS A 137 -4.44 24.12 13.23
C HIS A 137 -4.10 23.35 11.96
N PHE A 138 -3.31 22.27 12.05
CA PHE A 138 -3.01 21.42 10.90
C PHE A 138 -4.29 20.86 10.27
N THR A 139 -4.44 21.08 8.96
CA THR A 139 -5.46 20.44 8.12
C THR A 139 -4.80 19.70 6.95
N TRP A 140 -5.52 18.74 6.37
CA TRP A 140 -5.05 18.07 5.15
C TRP A 140 -5.02 19.03 3.97
N ASP A 141 -5.89 20.03 3.91
CA ASP A 141 -5.88 21.06 2.88
C ASP A 141 -4.58 21.87 2.92
N ALA A 142 -4.07 22.20 4.12
CA ALA A 142 -2.76 22.84 4.26
C ALA A 142 -1.62 21.98 3.69
N PHE A 143 -1.72 20.65 3.78
CA PHE A 143 -0.78 19.74 3.15
C PHE A 143 -0.97 19.65 1.62
N TYR A 144 -2.19 19.66 1.12
CA TYR A 144 -2.44 19.63 -0.33
C TYR A 144 -2.06 20.96 -1.04
N ASP A 145 -2.14 22.07 -0.31
CA ASP A 145 -1.73 23.40 -0.79
C ASP A 145 -0.22 23.68 -0.65
N ASP A 146 0.51 22.85 0.08
CA ASP A 146 1.96 22.98 0.26
C ASP A 146 2.72 22.79 -1.06
N GLY A 147 3.68 23.67 -1.32
CA GLY A 147 4.43 23.69 -2.58
C GLY A 147 5.31 22.44 -2.77
N GLU A 148 5.89 21.91 -1.69
CA GLU A 148 6.73 20.71 -1.75
C GLU A 148 5.87 19.46 -1.95
N ALA A 149 4.69 19.40 -1.34
CA ALA A 149 3.71 18.35 -1.58
C ALA A 149 3.24 18.35 -3.03
N LYS A 150 2.88 19.51 -3.58
CA LYS A 150 2.53 19.67 -5.00
C LYS A 150 3.65 19.19 -5.93
N ILE A 151 4.91 19.52 -5.63
CA ILE A 151 6.07 19.02 -6.41
C ILE A 151 6.13 17.49 -6.40
N VAL A 152 5.87 16.82 -5.27
CA VAL A 152 5.83 15.35 -5.21
C VAL A 152 4.73 14.79 -6.10
N LEU A 153 3.53 15.39 -6.07
CA LEU A 153 2.42 15.01 -6.95
C LEU A 153 2.80 15.20 -8.42
N TRP A 154 3.36 16.35 -8.78
CA TRP A 154 3.75 16.65 -10.16
C TRP A 154 4.82 15.70 -10.69
N ARG A 155 5.85 15.38 -9.89
CA ARG A 155 6.87 14.38 -10.26
C ARG A 155 6.22 13.02 -10.53
N THR A 156 5.28 12.62 -9.68
CA THR A 156 4.51 11.38 -9.84
C THR A 156 3.72 11.39 -11.15
N LEU A 157 3.00 12.48 -11.46
CA LEU A 157 2.20 12.60 -12.68
C LEU A 157 3.07 12.61 -13.95
N VAL A 158 4.21 13.29 -13.93
CA VAL A 158 5.19 13.27 -15.03
C VAL A 158 5.71 11.85 -15.29
N HIS A 159 6.04 11.11 -14.23
CA HIS A 159 6.47 9.71 -14.34
C HIS A 159 5.36 8.82 -14.91
N ILE A 160 4.13 8.97 -14.41
CA ILE A 160 2.96 8.25 -14.91
C ILE A 160 2.76 8.52 -16.40
N ALA A 161 2.72 9.78 -16.83
CA ALA A 161 2.57 10.14 -18.25
C ALA A 161 3.68 9.53 -19.12
N ALA A 162 4.93 9.56 -18.64
CA ALA A 162 6.06 8.95 -19.34
C ALA A 162 5.93 7.42 -19.48
N SER A 163 5.16 6.75 -18.62
CA SER A 163 4.87 5.31 -18.72
C SER A 163 3.83 4.98 -19.81
N PHE A 164 3.13 5.96 -20.38
CA PHE A 164 2.08 5.81 -21.39
C PHE A 164 2.53 6.10 -22.83
N LYS A 165 3.84 5.99 -23.14
CA LYS A 165 4.36 6.16 -24.52
C LYS A 165 3.65 5.29 -25.57
N ARG A 166 3.22 4.08 -25.17
CA ARG A 166 2.36 3.20 -25.98
C ARG A 166 0.94 3.27 -25.44
N TYR A 167 0.26 4.38 -25.73
CA TYR A 167 -0.98 4.77 -25.05
C TYR A 167 -2.03 3.65 -25.06
N ASP A 168 -2.42 3.14 -26.23
CA ASP A 168 -3.48 2.12 -26.33
C ASP A 168 -3.17 0.86 -25.52
N LEU A 169 -1.94 0.34 -25.66
CA LEU A 169 -1.52 -0.84 -24.93
C LEU A 169 -1.52 -0.62 -23.41
N ARG A 170 -1.09 0.58 -22.97
CA ARG A 170 -1.02 0.92 -21.54
C ARG A 170 -2.39 1.24 -20.96
N LYS A 171 -3.30 1.82 -21.76
CA LYS A 171 -4.73 1.98 -21.43
C LYS A 171 -5.36 0.61 -21.18
N ASP A 172 -5.24 -0.31 -22.13
CA ASP A 172 -5.81 -1.66 -22.02
C ASP A 172 -5.24 -2.42 -20.80
N TRP A 173 -3.94 -2.29 -20.56
CA TRP A 173 -3.29 -2.87 -19.39
C TRP A 173 -3.81 -2.27 -18.08
N PHE A 174 -3.94 -0.94 -18.01
CA PHE A 174 -4.42 -0.24 -16.83
C PHE A 174 -5.87 -0.62 -16.50
N ILE A 175 -6.75 -0.67 -17.51
CA ILE A 175 -8.14 -1.08 -17.35
C ILE A 175 -8.20 -2.50 -16.76
N LYS A 176 -7.43 -3.45 -17.31
CA LYS A 176 -7.34 -4.82 -16.78
C LYS A 176 -6.79 -4.88 -15.37
N LEU A 177 -5.81 -4.03 -15.04
CA LEU A 177 -5.26 -3.93 -13.69
C LEU A 177 -6.33 -3.44 -12.70
N MET A 178 -7.16 -2.49 -13.09
CA MET A 178 -8.24 -1.96 -12.23
C MET A 178 -9.35 -2.97 -12.01
N GLN A 179 -9.62 -3.84 -12.98
CA GLN A 179 -10.58 -4.95 -12.87
C GLN A 179 -10.03 -6.15 -12.09
N ASN A 180 -8.77 -6.12 -11.65
CA ASN A 180 -8.16 -7.26 -10.97
C ASN A 180 -8.71 -7.44 -9.55
N CYS A 181 -9.34 -8.57 -9.29
CA CYS A 181 -9.65 -9.05 -7.94
C CYS A 181 -8.57 -10.04 -7.52
N PRO A 182 -7.68 -9.71 -6.56
CA PRO A 182 -6.69 -10.67 -6.09
C PRO A 182 -7.38 -11.87 -5.47
N THR A 183 -7.32 -13.01 -6.18
CA THR A 183 -7.84 -14.31 -5.73
C THR A 183 -6.91 -14.99 -4.75
N SER A 184 -5.72 -14.45 -4.49
CA SER A 184 -4.76 -14.96 -3.51
C SER A 184 -4.30 -13.84 -2.58
N ILE A 185 -4.41 -14.11 -1.28
CA ILE A 185 -3.89 -13.25 -0.23
C ILE A 185 -2.59 -13.89 0.24
N SER A 186 -1.47 -13.18 0.08
CA SER A 186 -0.19 -13.59 0.67
C SER A 186 -0.24 -13.36 2.18
N LEU A 187 -0.06 -14.46 2.91
CA LEU A 187 -0.05 -14.52 4.37
C LEU A 187 1.38 -14.53 4.92
N ALA A 188 2.33 -15.04 4.14
CA ALA A 188 3.77 -14.99 4.36
C ALA A 188 4.50 -15.16 3.02
N SER A 189 5.83 -15.01 3.00
CA SER A 189 6.65 -15.16 1.78
C SER A 189 6.40 -16.47 1.02
N ASN A 190 5.94 -17.52 1.71
CA ASN A 190 5.63 -18.83 1.13
C ASN A 190 4.20 -19.34 1.42
N ALA A 191 3.31 -18.51 1.96
CA ALA A 191 1.95 -18.92 2.31
C ALA A 191 0.93 -18.01 1.60
N PHE A 192 0.07 -18.61 0.79
CA PHE A 192 -0.99 -17.92 0.08
C PHE A 192 -2.30 -18.64 0.40
N VAL A 193 -3.32 -17.89 0.81
CA VAL A 193 -4.69 -18.40 0.86
C VAL A 193 -5.40 -17.90 -0.37
N THR A 194 -5.89 -18.86 -1.16
CA THR A 194 -6.80 -18.58 -2.26
C THR A 194 -8.12 -18.15 -1.63
N ARG A 195 -8.55 -16.92 -1.88
CA ARG A 195 -9.90 -16.49 -1.57
C ARG A 195 -10.83 -17.29 -2.48
N GLU A 196 -11.73 -18.07 -1.90
CA GLU A 196 -12.80 -18.70 -2.67
C GLU A 196 -13.57 -17.59 -3.38
N HIS A 197 -13.64 -17.70 -4.70
CA HIS A 197 -14.38 -16.74 -5.52
C HIS A 197 -15.86 -16.88 -5.17
N ASP A 198 -16.43 -15.84 -4.54
CA ASP A 198 -17.87 -15.78 -4.33
C ASP A 198 -18.53 -15.54 -5.69
N PRO A 199 -19.30 -16.51 -6.23
CA PRO A 199 -19.95 -16.36 -7.52
C PRO A 199 -21.01 -15.24 -7.55
N ASN A 200 -21.38 -14.69 -6.39
CA ASN A 200 -22.28 -13.54 -6.27
C ASN A 200 -21.53 -12.20 -6.06
N GLU A 201 -20.20 -12.19 -5.99
CA GLU A 201 -19.43 -10.95 -5.88
C GLU A 201 -19.50 -10.19 -7.22
N GLU A 202 -20.09 -9.01 -7.21
CA GLU A 202 -20.21 -8.18 -8.41
C GLU A 202 -18.81 -7.85 -8.95
N PRO A 203 -18.59 -7.98 -10.28
CA PRO A 203 -17.30 -7.68 -10.86
C PRO A 203 -16.99 -6.19 -10.71
N ILE A 204 -15.73 -5.87 -10.42
CA ILE A 204 -15.27 -4.48 -10.41
C ILE A 204 -15.46 -3.90 -11.83
N VAL A 205 -16.33 -2.91 -11.95
CA VAL A 205 -16.56 -2.18 -13.20
C VAL A 205 -15.53 -1.06 -13.32
N PHE A 206 -14.66 -1.18 -14.31
CA PHE A 206 -13.72 -0.13 -14.69
C PHE A 206 -13.46 -0.26 -16.19
N GLY A 207 -14.01 0.63 -17.00
CA GLY A 207 -13.92 0.65 -18.45
C GLY A 207 -13.25 1.90 -18.97
N GLU A 208 -13.56 2.27 -20.23
CA GLU A 208 -13.00 3.46 -20.85
C GLU A 208 -13.48 4.75 -20.18
N HIS A 209 -14.76 4.84 -19.80
CA HIS A 209 -15.32 6.02 -19.14
C HIS A 209 -14.62 6.30 -17.80
N GLU A 210 -14.45 5.29 -16.95
CA GLU A 210 -13.75 5.41 -15.66
C GLU A 210 -12.27 5.73 -15.86
N PHE A 211 -11.64 5.16 -16.90
CA PHE A 211 -10.27 5.50 -17.30
C PHE A 211 -10.16 6.99 -17.66
N CYS A 212 -11.05 7.51 -18.51
CA CYS A 212 -11.09 8.92 -18.91
C CYS A 212 -11.22 9.80 -17.66
N ALA A 213 -12.25 9.56 -16.85
CA ALA A 213 -12.53 10.34 -15.64
C ALA A 213 -11.34 10.33 -14.67
N PHE A 214 -10.75 9.16 -14.43
CA PHE A 214 -9.58 9.01 -13.55
C PHE A 214 -8.40 9.86 -14.00
N PHE A 215 -8.03 9.78 -15.27
CA PHE A 215 -6.85 10.50 -15.77
C PHE A 215 -7.10 11.99 -15.97
N HIS A 216 -8.32 12.40 -16.33
CA HIS A 216 -8.70 13.82 -16.34
C HIS A 216 -8.62 14.44 -14.95
N ALA A 217 -9.18 13.77 -13.93
CA ALA A 217 -9.10 14.25 -12.56
C ALA A 217 -7.65 14.42 -12.04
N LEU A 218 -6.71 13.58 -12.51
CA LEU A 218 -5.30 13.69 -12.14
C LEU A 218 -4.54 14.76 -12.93
N PHE A 219 -4.80 14.89 -14.24
CA PHE A 219 -3.96 15.67 -15.14
C PHE A 219 -4.51 17.04 -15.51
N ASP A 220 -5.83 17.26 -15.48
CA ASP A 220 -6.42 18.58 -15.77
C ASP A 220 -5.90 19.65 -14.79
N PRO A 221 -5.80 19.40 -13.47
CA PRO A 221 -5.22 20.38 -12.54
C PRO A 221 -3.76 20.74 -12.87
N LEU A 222 -3.01 19.82 -13.47
CA LEU A 222 -1.62 20.05 -13.89
C LEU A 222 -1.54 20.75 -15.26
N ALA A 223 -2.55 20.60 -16.11
CA ALA A 223 -2.66 21.35 -17.37
C ALA A 223 -3.11 22.80 -17.13
N GLU A 224 -3.87 23.05 -16.07
CA GLU A 224 -4.49 24.34 -15.74
C GLU A 224 -3.88 24.99 -14.49
N LEU A 225 -2.55 24.98 -14.36
CA LEU A 225 -1.87 25.56 -13.20
C LEU A 225 -2.12 27.07 -13.07
N SER A 226 -2.29 27.53 -11.83
CA SER A 226 -2.23 28.96 -11.50
C SER A 226 -0.86 29.54 -11.84
N SER A 227 -0.75 30.86 -12.08
CA SER A 227 0.54 31.49 -12.41
C SER A 227 1.62 31.27 -11.34
N ARG A 228 1.23 31.15 -10.06
CA ARG A 228 2.13 30.83 -8.96
C ARG A 228 2.66 29.40 -9.05
N ASP A 229 1.76 28.45 -9.32
CA ASP A 229 2.12 27.04 -9.39
C ASP A 229 2.90 26.73 -10.68
N ASP A 230 2.59 27.38 -11.81
CA ASP A 230 3.38 27.28 -13.05
C ASP A 230 4.82 27.77 -12.86
N ALA A 231 5.03 28.89 -12.15
CA ALA A 231 6.37 29.37 -11.82
C ALA A 231 7.14 28.37 -10.94
N THR A 232 6.45 27.73 -9.99
CA THR A 232 7.02 26.71 -9.11
C THR A 232 7.37 25.45 -9.89
N PHE A 233 6.49 25.01 -10.78
CA PHE A 233 6.71 23.88 -11.67
C PHE A 233 7.92 24.14 -12.58
N ARG A 234 7.99 25.29 -13.26
CA ARG A 234 9.12 25.63 -14.13
C ARG A 234 10.44 25.71 -13.39
N LYS A 235 10.43 26.20 -12.14
CA LYS A 235 11.63 26.22 -11.29
C LYS A 235 12.15 24.81 -11.01
N GLU A 236 11.25 23.86 -10.80
CA GLU A 236 11.58 22.48 -10.47
C GLU A 236 11.97 21.64 -11.70
N PHE A 237 11.21 21.76 -12.80
CA PHE A 237 11.34 20.90 -13.98
C PHE A 237 12.08 21.57 -15.16
N GLY A 238 12.32 22.88 -15.09
CA GLY A 238 13.01 23.65 -16.14
C GLY A 238 12.18 23.93 -17.40
N VAL A 239 10.97 23.38 -17.50
CA VAL A 239 10.06 23.50 -18.65
C VAL A 239 8.61 23.66 -18.19
N ASP A 240 7.71 24.02 -19.09
CA ASP A 240 6.27 24.05 -18.81
C ASP A 240 5.66 22.63 -18.74
N PRO A 241 4.51 22.46 -18.06
CA PRO A 241 3.87 21.14 -17.95
C PRO A 241 3.56 20.49 -19.30
N HIS A 242 3.07 21.25 -20.29
CA HIS A 242 2.71 20.70 -21.60
C HIS A 242 3.90 20.11 -22.33
N HIS A 243 5.13 20.58 -22.08
CA HIS A 243 6.32 19.96 -22.64
C HIS A 243 6.56 18.52 -22.13
N LEU A 244 6.27 18.25 -20.84
CA LEU A 244 6.54 16.95 -20.22
C LEU A 244 5.38 15.96 -20.38
N ILE A 245 4.14 16.45 -20.28
CA ILE A 245 2.95 15.60 -20.29
C ILE A 245 2.08 15.77 -21.55
N GLY A 246 2.42 16.68 -22.46
CA GLY A 246 1.57 17.03 -23.61
C GLY A 246 1.23 15.86 -24.52
N GLY A 247 2.19 14.94 -24.76
CA GLY A 247 1.92 13.73 -25.53
C GLY A 247 0.86 12.84 -24.90
N PHE A 248 0.81 12.77 -23.56
CA PHE A 248 -0.24 12.08 -22.83
C PHE A 248 -1.57 12.84 -22.90
N LEU A 249 -1.54 14.17 -22.72
CA LEU A 249 -2.73 15.02 -22.80
C LEU A 249 -3.42 14.98 -24.17
N VAL A 250 -2.67 14.91 -25.27
CA VAL A 250 -3.25 14.77 -26.62
C VAL A 250 -4.06 13.49 -26.75
N ASN A 251 -3.55 12.37 -26.22
CA ASN A 251 -4.29 11.12 -26.22
C ASN A 251 -5.49 11.17 -25.26
N LEU A 252 -5.32 11.78 -24.09
CA LEU A 252 -6.41 11.95 -23.12
C LEU A 252 -7.51 12.87 -23.66
N ALA A 253 -7.21 13.86 -24.49
CA ALA A 253 -8.21 14.71 -25.12
C ALA A 253 -9.11 13.96 -26.13
N THR A 254 -8.69 12.77 -26.60
CA THR A 254 -9.54 11.90 -27.46
C THR A 254 -10.49 11.04 -26.64
N CYS A 255 -10.28 10.97 -25.33
CA CYS A 255 -11.10 10.25 -24.37
C CYS A 255 -12.27 11.16 -23.96
N THR A 256 -13.50 10.81 -24.34
CA THR A 256 -14.71 11.51 -23.89
C THR A 256 -15.19 10.95 -22.56
N ILE A 257 -15.45 11.83 -21.59
CA ILE A 257 -16.16 11.53 -20.33
C ILE A 257 -17.66 11.50 -20.63
#